data_AF-A0A6I8QTK9-F1
#
_entry.id   AF-A0A6I8QTK9-F1
#
_cell.length_a   1.000
_cell.length_b   1.000
_cell.length_c   1.000
_cell.angle_alpha   90.00
_cell.angle_beta   90.00
_cell.angle_gamma   90.00
#
_symmetry.space_group_name_H-M   'P 1'
#
loop_
_entity.id
_entity.type
_entity.pdbx_description
1 polymer ?
#
loop_
_entity_poly.entity_id
_entity_poly.type
_entity_poly.pdbx_seq_one_letter_code
_entity_poly.pdbx_strand_id
1 'polypeptide(L)'
;MGFQTPRIWVWLALTLSFSSAYDIIPGRPVDHTKSICSSWGNFHYKTFDGVIYQFPGTCNYNLASHCGDSYHEFSVHIQRAIEDGDPVIHQIFIQVKDVSIELKRDAAKVNGQIFETPYFNYGVFITKKDGYTKVHTKIGLTLTWNQEDSVMLEVDSKYQSKMCGLCGDYNGIAAHNEFFLNDMPLNPIQFGNMQHINDPTITCTNVDESQQMNVSSCGQYVSIQYMY
;
A
#
# COMPACT_ATOMS: atom_id res chain seq x y z
N MET A 1 70.27 13.34 67.56
CA MET A 1 68.90 13.83 67.33
C MET A 1 68.77 14.15 65.84
N GLY A 2 68.12 13.27 65.08
CA GLY A 2 67.85 13.45 63.66
C GLY A 2 66.43 12.96 63.39
N PHE A 3 65.53 13.90 63.11
CA PHE A 3 64.14 13.63 62.74
C PHE A 3 64.11 13.10 61.31
N GLN A 4 63.67 11.85 61.12
CA GLN A 4 63.24 11.35 59.81
C GLN A 4 61.73 11.46 59.72
N THR A 5 61.25 12.33 58.84
CA THR A 5 59.84 12.47 58.49
C THR A 5 59.45 11.39 57.47
N PRO A 6 58.32 10.69 57.63
CA PRO A 6 57.87 9.74 56.62
C PRO A 6 57.21 10.50 55.47
N ARG A 7 57.76 10.36 54.26
CA ARG A 7 57.13 10.83 53.02
C ARG A 7 56.03 9.85 52.61
N ILE A 8 54.78 10.24 52.82
CA ILE A 8 53.60 9.52 52.35
C ILE A 8 53.47 9.76 50.84
N TRP A 9 53.64 8.71 50.05
CA TRP A 9 53.38 8.74 48.61
C TRP A 9 51.89 8.50 48.38
N VAL A 10 51.16 9.56 48.02
CA VAL A 10 49.77 9.46 47.58
C VAL A 10 49.77 8.98 46.13
N TRP A 11 49.41 7.72 45.91
CA TRP A 11 49.17 7.19 44.57
C TRP A 11 47.77 7.63 44.11
N LEU A 12 47.72 8.57 43.16
CA LEU A 12 46.51 8.91 42.41
C LEU A 12 46.17 7.74 41.48
N ALA A 13 45.24 6.88 41.89
CA ALA A 13 44.69 5.85 41.02
C ALA A 13 43.75 6.52 40.00
N LEU A 14 44.20 6.68 38.76
CA LEU A 14 43.34 7.06 37.65
C LEU A 14 42.45 5.86 37.31
N THR A 15 41.20 5.87 37.76
CA THR A 15 40.22 4.87 37.34
C THR A 15 39.77 5.21 35.92
N LEU A 16 40.25 4.44 34.93
CA LEU A 16 39.67 4.44 33.59
C LEU A 16 38.27 3.83 33.67
N SER A 17 37.26 4.67 33.73
CA SER A 17 35.86 4.26 33.56
C SER A 17 35.66 3.79 32.11
N PHE A 18 35.50 2.49 31.91
CA PHE A 18 35.02 1.94 30.65
C PHE A 18 33.54 2.34 30.48
N SER A 19 33.28 3.46 29.81
CA SER A 19 31.94 3.74 29.31
C SER A 19 31.69 2.81 28.12
N SER A 20 30.82 1.82 28.31
CA SER A 20 30.30 1.01 27.20
C SER A 20 29.42 1.93 26.34
N ALA A 21 29.94 2.37 25.20
CA ALA A 21 29.12 2.99 24.18
C ALA A 21 28.16 1.93 23.64
N TYR A 22 26.87 2.04 23.95
CA TYR A 22 25.86 1.33 23.20
C TYR A 22 25.74 2.03 21.85
N ASP A 23 26.17 1.37 20.79
CA ASP A 23 25.80 1.78 19.44
C ASP A 23 24.28 1.67 19.33
N ILE A 24 23.60 2.82 19.31
CA ILE A 24 22.22 2.89 18.86
C ILE A 24 22.30 2.56 17.37
N ILE A 25 22.01 1.31 17.01
CA ILE A 25 21.75 0.95 15.61
C ILE A 25 20.59 1.85 15.19
N PRO A 26 20.79 2.83 14.30
CA PRO A 26 19.67 3.53 13.71
C PRO A 26 18.87 2.45 13.00
N GLY A 27 17.64 2.20 13.44
CA GLY A 27 16.75 1.30 12.71
C GLY A 27 16.80 1.70 11.25
N ARG A 28 17.05 0.73 10.36
CA ARG A 28 17.02 0.93 8.91
C ARG A 28 15.80 1.80 8.62
N PRO A 29 15.93 2.97 7.96
CA PRO A 29 14.76 3.76 7.62
C PRO A 29 13.82 2.83 6.86
N VAL A 30 12.65 2.59 7.44
CA VAL A 30 11.59 1.85 6.77
C VAL A 30 11.35 2.63 5.49
N ASP A 31 11.69 2.03 4.37
CA ASP A 31 11.46 2.65 3.08
C ASP A 31 9.96 2.69 2.87
N HIS A 32 9.32 3.78 3.31
CA HIS A 32 7.88 3.98 3.25
C HIS A 32 7.34 3.87 1.82
N THR A 33 8.19 3.96 0.79
CA THR A 33 7.79 3.76 -0.61
C THR A 33 7.54 2.30 -1.00
N LYS A 34 7.93 1.34 -0.14
CA LYS A 34 7.68 -0.11 -0.26
C LYS A 34 6.44 -0.57 0.52
N SER A 35 5.52 0.32 0.83
CA SER A 35 4.23 -0.03 1.48
C SER A 35 3.05 0.72 0.85
N ILE A 36 3.25 1.20 -0.38
CA ILE A 36 2.25 1.92 -1.17
C ILE A 36 1.89 1.04 -2.36
N CYS A 37 0.63 0.61 -2.38
CA CYS A 37 0.02 0.03 -3.56
C CYS A 37 -0.44 1.16 -4.51
N SER A 38 -0.34 0.94 -5.82
CA SER A 38 -0.80 1.93 -6.79
C SER A 38 -1.41 1.29 -8.03
N SER A 39 -2.32 2.01 -8.69
CA SER A 39 -2.79 1.70 -10.05
C SER A 39 -2.81 2.96 -10.89
N TRP A 40 -2.33 2.89 -12.14
CA TRP A 40 -2.16 4.06 -13.01
C TRP A 40 -2.19 3.71 -14.50
N GLY A 41 -2.42 4.72 -15.35
CA GLY A 41 -2.28 4.64 -16.80
C GLY A 41 -3.06 3.47 -17.42
N ASN A 42 -2.40 2.79 -18.36
CA ASN A 42 -2.96 1.66 -19.08
C ASN A 42 -3.07 0.38 -18.22
N PHE A 43 -3.93 0.40 -17.20
CA PHE A 43 -4.23 -0.75 -16.32
C PHE A 43 -3.01 -1.34 -15.59
N HIS A 44 -2.03 -0.50 -15.24
CA HIS A 44 -0.90 -0.93 -14.41
C HIS A 44 -1.31 -0.99 -12.95
N TYR A 45 -0.71 -1.94 -12.24
CA TYR A 45 -0.81 -2.11 -10.79
C TYR A 45 0.59 -2.33 -10.22
N LYS A 46 0.80 -1.85 -9.00
CA LYS A 46 1.95 -2.15 -8.15
C LYS A 46 1.43 -2.64 -6.80
N THR A 47 1.82 -3.84 -6.39
CA THR A 47 1.48 -4.39 -5.07
C THR A 47 2.18 -3.63 -3.95
N PHE A 48 1.77 -3.85 -2.69
CA PHE A 48 2.46 -3.27 -1.53
C PHE A 48 3.95 -3.63 -1.50
N ASP A 49 4.29 -4.85 -1.91
CA ASP A 49 5.65 -5.40 -1.94
C ASP A 49 6.45 -5.03 -3.20
N GLY A 50 5.83 -4.27 -4.11
CA GLY A 50 6.50 -3.65 -5.26
C GLY A 50 6.44 -4.44 -6.57
N VAL A 51 5.62 -5.48 -6.65
CA VAL A 51 5.40 -6.23 -7.90
C VAL A 51 4.55 -5.41 -8.86
N ILE A 52 5.08 -5.12 -10.04
CA ILE A 52 4.36 -4.39 -11.09
C ILE A 52 3.79 -5.39 -12.10
N TYR A 53 2.51 -5.23 -12.43
CA TYR A 53 1.82 -6.03 -13.42
C TYR A 53 0.71 -5.23 -14.12
N GLN A 54 0.16 -5.80 -15.17
CA GLN A 54 -0.95 -5.20 -15.91
C GLN A 54 -2.16 -6.13 -15.88
N PHE A 55 -3.34 -5.56 -15.62
CA PHE A 55 -4.60 -6.29 -15.59
C PHE A 55 -5.74 -5.43 -16.15
N PRO A 56 -6.10 -5.60 -17.44
CA PRO A 56 -7.07 -4.76 -18.14
C PRO A 56 -8.55 -5.08 -17.82
N GLY A 57 -8.85 -5.31 -16.54
CA GLY A 57 -10.22 -5.55 -16.08
C GLY A 57 -11.02 -4.25 -15.91
N THR A 58 -12.27 -4.24 -16.36
CA THR A 58 -13.19 -3.09 -16.29
C THR A 58 -14.39 -3.31 -15.36
N CYS A 59 -14.44 -4.45 -14.69
CA CYS A 59 -15.43 -4.72 -13.66
C CYS A 59 -15.04 -4.10 -12.32
N ASN A 60 -15.85 -4.36 -11.29
CA ASN A 60 -15.54 -3.99 -9.93
C ASN A 60 -14.61 -5.05 -9.31
N TYR A 61 -13.43 -4.61 -8.86
CA TYR A 61 -12.42 -5.49 -8.27
C TYR A 61 -12.03 -5.05 -6.87
N ASN A 62 -11.67 -6.01 -6.03
CA ASN A 62 -11.03 -5.75 -4.75
C ASN A 62 -9.61 -5.22 -4.98
N LEU A 63 -9.41 -3.91 -4.80
CA LEU A 63 -8.08 -3.33 -4.84
C LEU A 63 -7.26 -3.83 -3.63
N ALA A 64 -7.82 -3.65 -2.43
CA ALA A 64 -7.20 -4.12 -1.19
C ALA A 64 -8.24 -4.27 -0.08
N SER A 65 -8.16 -5.33 0.71
CA SER A 65 -9.02 -5.58 1.87
C SER A 65 -8.25 -6.16 3.04
N HIS A 66 -8.72 -5.91 4.25
CA HIS A 66 -8.25 -6.61 5.45
C HIS A 66 -8.95 -7.97 5.55
N CYS A 67 -8.21 -9.07 5.38
CA CYS A 67 -8.74 -10.44 5.37
C CYS A 67 -7.95 -11.46 6.19
N GLY A 68 -6.86 -11.04 6.86
CA GLY A 68 -6.06 -11.92 7.72
C GLY A 68 -6.68 -12.21 9.09
N ASP A 69 -7.71 -11.47 9.49
CA ASP A 69 -8.41 -11.64 10.77
C ASP A 69 -9.90 -11.99 10.53
N SER A 70 -10.57 -12.54 11.55
CA SER A 70 -12.01 -12.87 11.49
C SER A 70 -12.92 -11.64 11.30
N TYR A 71 -12.38 -10.44 11.51
CA TYR A 71 -13.08 -9.18 11.32
C TYR A 71 -12.37 -8.32 10.28
N HIS A 72 -13.04 -8.07 9.16
CA HIS A 72 -12.53 -7.23 8.08
C HIS A 72 -12.76 -5.75 8.45
N GLU A 73 -11.67 -5.03 8.75
CA GLU A 73 -11.76 -3.63 9.19
C GLU A 73 -12.08 -2.67 8.04
N PHE A 74 -11.65 -3.02 6.83
CA PHE A 74 -11.89 -2.22 5.64
C PHE A 74 -11.80 -3.04 4.35
N SER A 75 -12.40 -2.49 3.29
CA SER A 75 -12.16 -2.88 1.91
C SER A 75 -12.10 -1.65 1.00
N VAL A 76 -11.28 -1.73 -0.04
CA VAL A 76 -11.16 -0.73 -1.10
C VAL A 76 -11.41 -1.45 -2.41
N HIS A 77 -12.44 -1.02 -3.13
CA HIS A 77 -12.79 -1.54 -4.43
C HIS A 77 -12.54 -0.49 -5.50
N ILE A 78 -12.10 -0.96 -6.67
CA ILE A 78 -11.81 -0.12 -7.83
C ILE A 78 -12.59 -0.64 -9.04
N GLN A 79 -13.20 0.30 -9.76
CA GLN A 79 -13.80 0.04 -11.06
C GLN A 79 -13.11 0.91 -12.10
N ARG A 80 -12.40 0.28 -13.03
CA ARG A 80 -11.81 0.97 -14.19
C ARG A 80 -12.77 0.93 -15.37
N ALA A 81 -12.66 1.92 -16.25
CA ALA A 81 -13.40 1.98 -17.50
C ALA A 81 -12.51 2.51 -18.62
N ILE A 82 -12.99 2.42 -19.86
CA ILE A 82 -12.39 3.11 -21.00
C ILE A 82 -13.35 4.23 -21.39
N GLU A 83 -12.91 5.47 -21.22
CA GLU A 83 -13.67 6.68 -21.58
C GLU A 83 -12.88 7.38 -22.69
N ASP A 84 -13.52 7.64 -23.84
CA ASP A 84 -12.89 8.28 -25.01
C ASP A 84 -11.59 7.62 -25.52
N GLY A 85 -11.44 6.32 -25.28
CA GLY A 85 -10.26 5.54 -25.66
C GLY A 85 -9.17 5.45 -24.59
N ASP A 86 -9.31 6.21 -23.49
CA ASP A 86 -8.34 6.27 -22.41
C ASP A 86 -8.82 5.47 -21.17
N PRO A 87 -7.94 4.66 -20.54
CA PRO A 87 -8.25 3.98 -19.30
C PRO A 87 -8.36 4.95 -18.11
N VAL A 88 -9.52 4.96 -17.46
CA VAL A 88 -9.81 5.82 -16.30
C VAL A 88 -10.24 5.01 -15.08
N ILE A 89 -10.21 5.62 -13.91
CA ILE A 89 -10.87 5.11 -12.71
C ILE A 89 -12.29 5.68 -12.68
N HIS A 90 -13.29 4.84 -12.96
CA HIS A 90 -14.69 5.24 -12.97
C HIS A 90 -15.24 5.45 -11.56
N GLN A 91 -14.88 4.55 -10.64
CA GLN A 91 -15.33 4.61 -9.25
C GLN A 91 -14.30 3.98 -8.31
N ILE A 92 -14.14 4.59 -7.14
CA ILE A 92 -13.50 3.99 -5.97
C ILE A 92 -14.53 3.89 -4.87
N PHE A 93 -14.68 2.70 -4.29
CA PHE A 93 -15.54 2.48 -3.12
C PHE A 93 -14.67 2.05 -1.95
N ILE A 94 -14.84 2.70 -0.80
CA ILE A 94 -14.10 2.39 0.42
C ILE A 94 -15.11 2.08 1.52
N GLN A 95 -15.03 0.88 2.09
CA GLN A 95 -15.76 0.51 3.30
C GLN A 95 -14.78 0.53 4.47
N VAL A 96 -15.07 1.27 5.52
CA VAL A 96 -14.30 1.28 6.77
C VAL A 96 -15.28 1.06 7.91
N LYS A 97 -15.28 -0.15 8.49
CA LYS A 97 -16.29 -0.59 9.47
C LYS A 97 -17.71 -0.32 8.93
N ASP A 98 -18.44 0.62 9.53
CA ASP A 98 -19.81 1.00 9.15
C ASP A 98 -19.88 2.24 8.25
N VAL A 99 -18.73 2.81 7.86
CA VAL A 99 -18.65 4.00 7.02
C VAL A 99 -18.36 3.60 5.58
N SER A 100 -19.25 3.97 4.66
CA SER A 100 -19.04 3.81 3.22
C SER A 100 -18.66 5.13 2.57
N ILE A 101 -17.67 5.11 1.69
CA ILE A 101 -17.19 6.26 0.93
C ILE A 101 -17.23 5.89 -0.55
N GLU A 102 -17.96 6.65 -1.35
CA GLU A 102 -18.02 6.50 -2.80
C GLU A 102 -17.34 7.71 -3.43
N LEU A 103 -16.33 7.48 -4.26
CA LEU A 103 -15.61 8.51 -4.98
C LEU A 103 -15.79 8.30 -6.48
N LYS A 104 -16.31 9.34 -7.15
CA LYS A 104 -16.41 9.51 -8.60
C LYS A 104 -15.85 10.88 -8.96
N ARG A 105 -15.55 11.10 -10.24
CA ARG A 105 -14.94 12.35 -10.73
C ARG A 105 -15.76 13.59 -10.31
N ASP A 106 -17.08 13.50 -10.46
CA ASP A 106 -18.00 14.62 -10.23
C ASP A 106 -18.82 14.51 -8.93
N ALA A 107 -18.68 13.42 -8.18
CA ALA A 107 -19.47 13.18 -6.97
C ALA A 107 -18.69 12.37 -5.94
N ALA A 108 -18.68 12.85 -4.71
CA ALA A 108 -18.20 12.09 -3.56
C ALA A 108 -19.31 11.98 -2.52
N LYS A 109 -19.49 10.79 -1.95
CA LYS A 109 -20.50 10.52 -0.93
C LYS A 109 -19.89 9.81 0.27
N VAL A 110 -20.40 10.12 1.45
CA VAL A 110 -20.18 9.33 2.66
C VAL A 110 -21.54 8.85 3.17
N ASN A 111 -21.69 7.55 3.39
CA ASN A 111 -22.95 6.91 3.80
C ASN A 111 -24.13 7.29 2.88
N GLY A 112 -23.89 7.34 1.56
CA GLY A 112 -24.87 7.70 0.54
C GLY A 112 -25.22 9.19 0.45
N GLN A 113 -24.67 10.04 1.33
CA GLN A 113 -24.91 11.49 1.32
C GLN A 113 -23.74 12.22 0.68
N ILE A 114 -24.04 13.17 -0.22
CA ILE A 114 -23.05 14.09 -0.78
C ILE A 114 -22.52 15.00 0.34
N PHE A 115 -21.24 15.32 0.30
CA PHE A 115 -20.59 16.22 1.26
C PHE A 115 -19.77 17.29 0.54
N GLU A 116 -19.43 18.36 1.27
CA GLU A 116 -18.51 19.41 0.83
C GLU A 116 -17.11 19.16 1.40
N THR A 117 -16.06 19.37 0.61
CA THR A 117 -14.68 19.24 1.08
C THR A 117 -14.24 20.53 1.83
N PRO A 118 -13.50 20.42 2.96
CA PRO A 118 -13.04 19.19 3.58
C PRO A 118 -14.12 18.49 4.41
N TYR A 119 -14.15 17.16 4.37
CA TYR A 119 -14.99 16.34 5.23
C TYR A 119 -14.21 15.89 6.46
N PHE A 120 -14.80 15.97 7.65
CA PHE A 120 -14.23 15.42 8.86
C PHE A 120 -15.33 14.86 9.77
N ASN A 121 -15.54 13.54 9.73
CA ASN A 121 -16.47 12.85 10.63
C ASN A 121 -16.19 11.34 10.64
N TYR A 122 -16.70 10.61 11.63
CA TYR A 122 -16.58 9.15 11.75
C TYR A 122 -15.14 8.61 11.66
N GLY A 123 -14.14 9.42 12.03
CA GLY A 123 -12.73 9.07 11.89
C GLY A 123 -12.22 9.07 10.44
N VAL A 124 -12.94 9.71 9.52
CA VAL A 124 -12.58 9.91 8.12
C VAL A 124 -12.34 11.39 7.88
N PHE A 125 -11.23 11.71 7.23
CA PHE A 125 -10.87 13.05 6.79
C PHE A 125 -10.65 13.05 5.27
N ILE A 126 -11.44 13.84 4.53
CA ILE A 126 -11.37 13.91 3.07
C ILE A 126 -11.05 15.33 2.64
N THR A 127 -10.03 15.50 1.80
CA THR A 127 -9.65 16.79 1.23
C THR A 127 -9.51 16.71 -0.29
N LYS A 128 -9.74 17.84 -0.95
CA LYS A 128 -9.45 18.01 -2.37
C LYS A 128 -8.46 19.16 -2.52
N LYS A 129 -7.30 18.89 -3.13
CA LYS A 129 -6.25 19.90 -3.35
C LYS A 129 -5.47 19.56 -4.61
N ASP A 130 -5.22 20.56 -5.45
CA ASP A 130 -4.39 20.46 -6.67
C ASP A 130 -4.81 19.30 -7.61
N GLY A 131 -6.11 19.05 -7.76
CA GLY A 131 -6.66 17.95 -8.57
C GLY A 131 -6.72 16.60 -7.86
N TYR A 132 -6.12 16.45 -6.68
CA TYR A 132 -6.13 15.19 -5.92
C TYR A 132 -7.24 15.18 -4.88
N THR A 133 -7.96 14.06 -4.79
CA THR A 133 -8.77 13.68 -3.62
C THR A 133 -7.93 12.82 -2.70
N LYS A 134 -7.84 13.21 -1.43
CA LYS A 134 -7.15 12.44 -0.39
C LYS A 134 -8.12 12.02 0.69
N VAL A 135 -8.17 10.73 1.00
CA VAL A 135 -8.96 10.15 2.09
C VAL A 135 -8.01 9.60 3.13
N HIS A 136 -8.09 10.14 4.34
CA HIS A 136 -7.37 9.67 5.51
C HIS A 136 -8.35 9.07 6.52
N THR A 137 -8.00 7.94 7.10
CA THR A 137 -8.83 7.28 8.11
C THR A 137 -8.06 7.07 9.40
N LYS A 138 -8.77 7.12 10.53
CA LYS A 138 -8.20 6.88 11.86
C LYS A 138 -7.60 5.48 12.01
N ILE A 139 -8.06 4.52 11.20
CA ILE A 139 -7.55 3.14 11.22
C ILE A 139 -6.25 2.97 10.42
N GLY A 140 -5.65 4.05 9.91
CA GLY A 140 -4.35 4.00 9.25
C GLY A 140 -4.43 3.71 7.75
N LEU A 141 -5.45 4.24 7.06
CA LEU A 141 -5.54 4.20 5.60
C LEU A 141 -5.38 5.59 5.03
N THR A 142 -4.58 5.70 3.98
CA THR A 142 -4.46 6.91 3.19
C THR A 142 -4.62 6.57 1.71
N LEU A 143 -5.72 7.00 1.11
CA LEU A 143 -5.95 6.90 -0.33
C LEU A 143 -5.75 8.27 -0.99
N THR A 144 -5.00 8.31 -2.08
CA THR A 144 -4.78 9.52 -2.89
C THR A 144 -5.13 9.21 -4.34
N TRP A 145 -6.08 9.93 -4.91
CA TRP A 145 -6.55 9.74 -6.29
C TRP A 145 -6.49 11.05 -7.07
N ASN A 146 -5.95 11.03 -8.29
CA ASN A 146 -5.86 12.21 -9.16
C ASN A 146 -7.17 12.58 -9.89
N GLN A 147 -8.30 11.91 -9.59
CA GLN A 147 -9.59 12.08 -10.27
C GLN A 147 -9.62 11.63 -11.75
N GLU A 148 -8.56 10.95 -12.18
CA GLU A 148 -8.40 10.40 -13.52
C GLU A 148 -8.08 8.91 -13.42
N ASP A 149 -6.83 8.53 -13.68
CA ASP A 149 -6.40 7.17 -13.92
C ASP A 149 -5.48 6.59 -12.82
N SER A 150 -5.05 7.41 -11.86
CA SER A 150 -3.98 7.12 -10.90
C SER A 150 -4.46 7.19 -9.44
N VAL A 151 -4.37 6.06 -8.75
CA VAL A 151 -4.66 5.93 -7.32
C VAL A 151 -3.48 5.32 -6.58
N MET A 152 -3.23 5.81 -5.37
CA MET A 152 -2.28 5.25 -4.42
C MET A 152 -3.00 4.94 -3.12
N LEU A 153 -2.71 3.77 -2.55
CA LEU A 153 -3.20 3.34 -1.25
C LEU A 153 -2.01 3.03 -0.35
N GLU A 154 -1.94 3.73 0.77
CA GLU A 154 -1.03 3.47 1.87
C GLU A 154 -1.83 2.92 3.06
N VAL A 155 -1.29 1.89 3.71
CA VAL A 155 -1.88 1.24 4.88
C VAL A 155 -0.84 1.12 6.00
N ASP A 156 -1.28 1.25 7.25
CA ASP A 156 -0.41 1.04 8.41
C ASP A 156 0.23 -0.35 8.40
N SER A 157 1.47 -0.45 8.90
CA SER A 157 2.22 -1.71 8.98
C SER A 157 1.56 -2.80 9.83
N LYS A 158 0.57 -2.45 10.68
CA LYS A 158 -0.23 -3.42 11.43
C LYS A 158 -1.04 -4.38 10.54
N TYR A 159 -1.25 -4.04 9.27
CA TYR A 159 -1.93 -4.89 8.29
C TYR A 159 -0.99 -5.81 7.50
N GLN A 160 0.31 -5.82 7.81
CA GLN A 160 1.26 -6.73 7.14
C GLN A 160 0.81 -8.19 7.24
N SER A 161 0.88 -8.91 6.13
CA SER A 161 0.44 -10.31 5.99
C SER A 161 -1.04 -10.55 6.31
N LYS A 162 -1.86 -9.48 6.33
CA LYS A 162 -3.31 -9.55 6.57
C LYS A 162 -4.13 -8.96 5.42
N MET A 163 -3.48 -8.66 4.31
CA MET A 163 -4.10 -8.04 3.14
C MET A 163 -4.44 -9.08 2.09
N CYS A 164 -5.38 -8.74 1.22
CA CYS A 164 -5.63 -9.43 -0.04
C CYS A 164 -6.31 -8.47 -1.03
N GLY A 165 -6.34 -8.86 -2.30
CA GLY A 165 -6.79 -8.01 -3.40
C GLY A 165 -5.69 -7.83 -4.43
N LEU A 166 -5.94 -6.97 -5.41
CA LEU A 166 -4.97 -6.61 -6.45
C LEU A 166 -3.65 -6.05 -5.87
N CYS A 167 -3.68 -5.47 -4.68
CA CYS A 167 -2.49 -4.97 -4.00
C CYS A 167 -1.60 -6.04 -3.34
N GLY A 168 -1.95 -7.33 -3.41
CA GLY A 168 -1.19 -8.42 -2.80
C GLY A 168 -1.47 -8.58 -1.30
N ASP A 169 -0.62 -9.36 -0.63
CA ASP A 169 -0.79 -9.80 0.76
C ASP A 169 -0.01 -8.97 1.80
N TYR A 170 0.88 -8.08 1.33
CA TYR A 170 1.67 -7.16 2.15
C TYR A 170 2.59 -7.86 3.14
N ASN A 171 3.29 -8.91 2.72
CA ASN A 171 4.16 -9.74 3.57
C ASN A 171 5.65 -9.32 3.54
N GLY A 172 6.04 -8.38 2.68
CA GLY A 172 7.41 -7.88 2.51
C GLY A 172 8.28 -8.69 1.52
N ILE A 173 7.73 -9.67 0.81
CA ILE A 173 8.48 -10.61 -0.05
C ILE A 173 8.12 -10.40 -1.53
N ALA A 174 8.89 -9.55 -2.20
CA ALA A 174 8.66 -9.25 -3.62
C ALA A 174 8.87 -10.47 -4.55
N ALA A 175 7.92 -10.65 -5.48
CA ALA A 175 8.02 -11.35 -6.77
C ALA A 175 8.14 -12.88 -6.75
N HIS A 176 8.16 -13.51 -5.56
CA HIS A 176 8.17 -14.97 -5.47
C HIS A 176 6.90 -15.57 -4.87
N ASN A 177 5.99 -14.77 -4.28
CA ASN A 177 4.79 -15.28 -3.60
C ASN A 177 3.48 -14.48 -3.82
N GLU A 178 3.46 -13.35 -4.56
CA GLU A 178 2.23 -12.55 -4.69
C GLU A 178 1.10 -13.22 -5.46
N PHE A 179 1.42 -14.04 -6.46
CA PHE A 179 0.44 -14.64 -7.37
C PHE A 179 0.35 -16.14 -7.15
N PHE A 180 -0.14 -16.55 -5.98
CA PHE A 180 -0.28 -17.97 -5.66
C PHE A 180 -1.71 -18.29 -5.21
N LEU A 181 -2.18 -19.45 -5.64
CA LEU A 181 -3.39 -20.06 -5.13
C LEU A 181 -3.08 -21.52 -4.78
N ASN A 182 -3.15 -21.87 -3.49
CA ASN A 182 -2.83 -23.22 -2.99
C ASN A 182 -1.48 -23.72 -3.53
N ASP A 183 -0.42 -22.92 -3.39
CA ASP A 183 0.94 -23.18 -3.86
C ASP A 183 1.11 -23.28 -5.40
N MET A 184 0.06 -22.97 -6.17
CA MET A 184 0.14 -22.88 -7.63
C MET A 184 0.40 -21.44 -8.08
N PRO A 185 1.44 -21.19 -8.88
CA PRO A 185 1.68 -19.85 -9.43
C PRO A 185 0.58 -19.50 -10.43
N LEU A 186 0.13 -18.25 -10.37
CA LEU A 186 -0.85 -17.66 -11.27
C LEU A 186 -0.17 -16.62 -12.16
N ASN A 187 -0.66 -16.48 -13.38
CA ASN A 187 -0.32 -15.31 -14.18
C ASN A 187 -1.11 -14.07 -13.69
N PRO A 188 -0.71 -12.85 -14.05
CA PRO A 188 -1.38 -11.63 -13.60
C PRO A 188 -2.87 -11.55 -13.98
N ILE A 189 -3.26 -12.13 -15.12
CA ILE A 189 -4.65 -12.13 -15.58
C ILE A 189 -5.52 -13.06 -14.71
N GLN A 190 -5.03 -14.27 -14.44
CA GLN A 190 -5.67 -15.22 -13.54
C GLN A 190 -5.80 -14.63 -12.13
N PHE A 191 -4.71 -14.06 -11.61
CA PHE A 191 -4.69 -13.39 -10.32
C PHE A 191 -5.72 -12.26 -10.25
N GLY A 192 -5.77 -11.39 -11.27
CA GLY A 192 -6.71 -10.27 -11.30
C GLY A 192 -8.18 -10.69 -11.42
N ASN A 193 -8.48 -11.69 -12.27
CA ASN A 193 -9.83 -12.24 -12.42
C ASN A 193 -10.38 -12.83 -11.11
N MET A 194 -9.51 -13.38 -10.26
CA MET A 194 -9.92 -13.87 -8.93
C MET A 194 -10.35 -12.78 -7.95
N GLN A 195 -9.95 -11.52 -8.18
CA GLN A 195 -10.27 -10.39 -7.30
C GLN A 195 -11.64 -9.75 -7.62
N HIS A 196 -12.44 -10.37 -8.49
CA HIS A 196 -13.74 -9.87 -8.88
C HIS A 196 -14.70 -9.79 -7.68
N ILE A 197 -15.37 -8.65 -7.53
CA ILE A 197 -16.45 -8.48 -6.57
C ILE A 197 -17.76 -8.88 -7.24
N ASN A 198 -18.36 -9.98 -6.78
CA ASN A 198 -19.61 -10.48 -7.34
C ASN A 198 -20.75 -9.48 -7.11
N ASP A 199 -21.26 -8.93 -8.20
CA ASP A 199 -22.52 -8.18 -8.23
C ASP A 199 -23.59 -9.04 -8.91
N PRO A 200 -24.65 -9.47 -8.20
CA PRO A 200 -25.71 -10.29 -8.80
C PRO A 200 -26.52 -9.56 -9.86
N THR A 201 -26.37 -8.24 -9.99
CA THR A 201 -27.11 -7.41 -10.95
C THR A 201 -26.34 -7.12 -12.24
N ILE A 202 -25.03 -7.43 -12.26
CA ILE A 202 -24.14 -7.12 -13.39
C ILE A 202 -23.35 -8.38 -13.77
N THR A 203 -23.49 -8.80 -15.02
CA THR A 203 -22.62 -9.84 -15.59
C THR A 203 -21.28 -9.22 -15.98
N CYS A 204 -20.23 -9.54 -15.25
CA CYS A 204 -18.85 -9.21 -15.60
C CYS A 204 -18.22 -10.34 -16.42
N THR A 205 -17.54 -9.99 -17.51
CA THR A 205 -16.72 -10.94 -18.28
C THR A 205 -15.28 -10.87 -17.79
N ASN A 206 -14.69 -12.03 -17.49
CA ASN A 206 -13.27 -12.14 -17.15
C ASN A 206 -12.37 -11.63 -18.28
N VAL A 207 -11.23 -11.09 -17.91
CA VAL A 207 -10.17 -10.72 -18.85
C VAL A 207 -9.58 -11.99 -19.45
N ASP A 208 -9.42 -12.01 -20.78
CA ASP A 208 -8.82 -13.12 -21.51
C ASP A 208 -7.31 -13.18 -21.24
N GLU A 209 -6.78 -14.37 -20.94
CA GLU A 209 -5.34 -14.57 -20.66
C GLU A 209 -4.44 -14.20 -21.85
N SER A 210 -4.95 -14.22 -23.08
CA SER A 210 -4.23 -13.74 -24.27
C SER A 210 -3.91 -12.25 -24.24
N GLN A 211 -4.57 -11.47 -23.40
CA GLN A 211 -4.29 -10.04 -23.18
C GLN A 211 -3.10 -9.81 -22.25
N GLN A 212 -2.49 -10.87 -21.71
CA GLN A 212 -1.26 -10.74 -20.95
C GLN A 212 -0.16 -10.15 -21.85
N MET A 213 0.37 -8.99 -21.48
CA MET A 213 1.51 -8.43 -22.18
C MET A 213 2.74 -9.31 -21.97
N ASN A 214 3.42 -9.63 -23.07
CA ASN A 214 4.72 -10.30 -23.01
C ASN A 214 5.72 -9.38 -22.33
N VAL A 215 6.21 -9.79 -21.16
CA VAL A 215 7.21 -9.06 -20.35
C VAL A 215 8.49 -8.75 -21.14
N SER A 216 8.76 -9.50 -22.22
CA SER A 216 9.85 -9.24 -23.17
C SER A 216 9.72 -7.93 -23.95
N SER A 217 8.54 -7.30 -24.00
CA SER A 217 8.33 -5.96 -24.56
C SER A 217 8.67 -4.84 -23.58
N CYS A 218 8.78 -5.12 -22.27
CA CYS A 218 9.28 -4.20 -21.25
C CYS A 218 10.78 -4.42 -21.02
N GLY A 219 11.58 -4.35 -22.08
CA GLY A 219 13.03 -4.35 -21.97
C GLY A 219 13.56 -3.04 -21.41
N GLN A 220 13.22 -2.65 -20.17
CA GLN A 220 13.86 -1.55 -19.43
C GLN A 220 13.35 -1.36 -17.98
N TYR A 221 13.16 -2.42 -17.19
CA TYR A 221 13.18 -2.29 -15.73
C TYR A 221 14.16 -3.29 -15.14
N VAL A 222 15.45 -2.99 -15.32
CA VAL A 222 16.49 -3.52 -14.44
C VAL A 222 16.18 -2.98 -13.05
N SER A 223 16.07 -3.85 -12.04
CA SER A 223 15.92 -3.40 -10.67
C SER A 223 17.04 -2.40 -10.36
N ILE A 224 16.68 -1.24 -9.81
CA ILE A 224 17.66 -0.27 -9.30
C ILE A 224 18.22 -0.81 -7.98
N GLN A 225 18.78 -2.02 -8.01
CA GLN A 225 19.42 -2.68 -6.88
C GLN A 225 20.90 -2.97 -7.16
N TYR A 226 21.42 -2.51 -8.31
CA TYR A 226 22.84 -2.64 -8.68
C TYR A 226 23.52 -1.30 -9.02
N MET A 227 23.12 -0.22 -8.34
CA MET A 227 23.93 0.99 -8.27
C MET A 227 23.97 1.47 -6.83
N TYR A 228 24.82 0.83 -6.02
CA TYR A 228 25.71 1.40 -4.99
C TYR A 228 26.65 0.31 -4.48
#